data_AF-A0A512NSD9-F1
#
_entry.id   AF-A0A512NSD9-F1
#
_cell.length_a   1.000
_cell.length_b   1.000
_cell.length_c   1.000
_cell.angle_alpha   90.00
_cell.angle_beta   90.00
_cell.angle_gamma   90.00
#
_symmetry.space_group_name_H-M   'P 1'
#
loop_
_entity.id
_entity.type
_entity.pdbx_description
1 polymer ?
#
loop_
_entity_poly.entity_id
_entity_poly.type
_entity_poly.pdbx_seq_one_letter_code
_entity_poly.pdbx_strand_id
1 'polypeptide(L)'
;MKKTADALDIAARYFAYKLYVPGKAVTEPDSWQPLRTLGETAATVGRAVDRGWVALRDVGRGEAKERYAALTDQGRVLARRTLR
;
A
#
# COMPACT_ATOMS: atom_id res chain seq x y z
N MET A 1 25.36 0.40 -1.86
CA MET A 1 24.07 0.70 -1.18
C MET A 1 22.88 0.91 -2.13
N LYS A 2 23.05 1.27 -3.43
CA LYS A 2 21.91 1.48 -4.37
C LYS A 2 21.00 0.25 -4.57
N LYS A 3 21.58 -0.94 -4.73
CA LYS A 3 20.84 -2.19 -5.00
C LYS A 3 19.75 -2.53 -3.97
N THR A 4 19.99 -2.26 -2.68
CA THR A 4 19.02 -2.55 -1.61
C THR A 4 17.86 -1.57 -1.65
N ALA A 5 18.12 -0.30 -1.93
CA ALA A 5 17.06 0.69 -2.13
C ALA A 5 16.21 0.35 -3.36
N ASP A 6 16.84 -0.10 -4.45
CA ASP A 6 16.14 -0.53 -5.67
C ASP A 6 15.24 -1.76 -5.40
N ALA A 7 15.75 -2.76 -4.68
CA ALA A 7 14.96 -3.94 -4.32
C ALA A 7 13.76 -3.59 -3.43
N LEU A 8 13.95 -2.68 -2.46
CA LEU A 8 12.88 -2.21 -1.60
C LEU A 8 11.83 -1.38 -2.36
N ASP A 9 12.26 -0.58 -3.33
CA ASP A 9 11.36 0.17 -4.22
C ASP A 9 10.54 -0.75 -5.13
N ILE A 10 11.15 -1.83 -5.63
CA ILE A 10 10.44 -2.87 -6.38
C ILE A 10 9.40 -3.54 -5.49
N ALA A 11 9.78 -3.98 -4.28
CA ALA A 11 8.85 -4.58 -3.33
C ALA A 11 7.70 -3.63 -2.97
N ALA A 12 7.98 -2.34 -2.74
CA ALA A 12 6.97 -1.33 -2.45
C ALA A 12 5.99 -1.12 -3.61
N ARG A 13 6.48 -1.18 -4.86
CA ARG A 13 5.63 -1.13 -6.05
C ARG A 13 4.74 -2.37 -6.17
N TYR A 14 5.27 -3.57 -5.89
CA TYR A 14 4.46 -4.79 -5.84
C TYR A 14 3.40 -4.75 -4.73
N PHE A 15 3.73 -4.21 -3.56
CA PHE A 15 2.75 -3.99 -2.50
C PHE A 15 1.62 -3.04 -2.95
N ALA A 16 1.95 -1.92 -3.58
CA ALA A 16 0.95 -1.02 -4.16
C ALA A 16 0.06 -1.74 -5.19
N TYR A 17 0.64 -2.61 -6.01
CA TYR A 17 -0.14 -3.43 -6.95
C TYR A 17 -1.15 -4.35 -6.25
N LYS A 18 -0.77 -5.03 -5.15
CA LYS A 18 -1.69 -5.88 -4.37
C LYS A 18 -2.91 -5.13 -3.83
N LEU A 19 -2.78 -3.83 -3.57
CA LEU A 19 -3.87 -2.96 -3.11
C LEU A 19 -4.77 -2.46 -4.24
N TYR A 20 -4.43 -2.69 -5.50
CA TYR A 20 -5.20 -2.17 -6.62
C TYR A 20 -6.52 -2.92 -6.79
N VAL A 21 -7.62 -2.23 -6.52
CA VAL A 21 -8.97 -2.67 -6.86
C VAL A 21 -9.47 -1.86 -8.06
N PRO A 22 -9.76 -2.50 -9.21
CA PRO A 22 -10.27 -1.81 -10.39
C PRO A 22 -11.57 -1.05 -10.12
N GLY A 23 -11.69 0.17 -10.65
CA GLY A 23 -12.92 0.97 -10.60
C GLY A 23 -13.26 1.60 -9.24
N LYS A 24 -12.45 1.37 -8.20
CA LYS A 24 -12.67 1.93 -6.85
C LYS A 24 -11.81 3.18 -6.61
N ALA A 25 -12.29 4.16 -5.85
CA ALA A 25 -11.51 5.32 -5.39
C ALA A 25 -11.03 5.15 -3.93
N VAL A 26 -9.94 5.83 -3.50
CA VAL A 26 -9.41 5.70 -2.11
C VAL A 26 -10.43 6.11 -1.02
N THR A 27 -11.37 6.98 -1.39
CA THR A 27 -12.46 7.46 -0.55
C THR A 27 -13.54 6.40 -0.31
N GLU A 28 -13.56 5.32 -1.10
CA GLU A 28 -14.51 4.23 -0.90
C GLU A 28 -14.04 3.32 0.25
N PRO A 29 -14.94 2.92 1.17
CA PRO A 29 -14.62 2.04 2.28
C PRO A 29 -13.93 0.73 1.84
N ASP A 30 -14.36 0.15 0.72
CA ASP A 30 -13.83 -1.10 0.16
C ASP A 30 -12.39 -0.99 -0.37
N SER A 31 -11.87 0.23 -0.54
CA SER A 31 -10.50 0.45 -0.98
C SER A 31 -9.46 0.27 0.13
N TRP A 32 -9.91 0.15 1.38
CA TRP A 32 -9.04 -0.05 2.53
C TRP A 32 -8.98 -1.53 2.90
N GLN A 33 -7.80 -2.12 2.81
CA GLN A 33 -7.57 -3.53 3.11
C GLN A 33 -6.76 -3.69 4.41
N PRO A 34 -7.06 -4.70 5.25
CA PRO A 34 -6.28 -4.94 6.45
C PRO A 34 -4.84 -5.34 6.10
N LEU A 35 -3.85 -4.69 6.69
CA LEU A 35 -2.44 -4.91 6.36
C LEU A 35 -1.99 -6.34 6.69
N ARG A 36 -2.55 -6.94 7.75
CA ARG A 36 -2.22 -8.29 8.19
C ARG A 36 -2.52 -9.38 7.15
N THR A 37 -3.47 -9.15 6.24
CA THR A 37 -3.84 -10.13 5.21
C THR A 37 -2.92 -10.08 3.99
N LEU A 38 -2.08 -9.04 3.89
CA LEU A 38 -1.23 -8.79 2.72
C LEU A 38 0.18 -9.39 2.86
N GLY A 39 0.57 -9.79 4.08
CA GLY A 39 1.81 -10.52 4.36
C GLY A 39 3.09 -9.73 4.05
N GLU A 40 3.04 -8.40 4.04
CA GLU A 40 4.19 -7.55 3.70
C GLU A 40 5.06 -7.21 4.89
N THR A 41 6.35 -7.01 4.62
CA THR A 41 7.29 -6.55 5.65
C THR A 41 7.04 -5.09 6.00
N ALA A 42 7.31 -4.70 7.25
CA ALA A 42 7.19 -3.31 7.69
C ALA A 42 8.06 -2.35 6.84
N ALA A 43 9.22 -2.81 6.38
CA ALA A 43 10.10 -2.02 5.50
C ALA A 43 9.46 -1.76 4.12
N THR A 44 8.84 -2.78 3.52
CA THR A 44 8.13 -2.63 2.24
C THR A 44 6.97 -1.64 2.37
N VAL A 45 6.19 -1.78 3.45
CA VAL A 45 5.03 -0.92 3.72
C VAL A 45 5.49 0.51 3.97
N GLY A 46 6.48 0.71 4.84
CA GLY A 46 7.06 2.02 5.13
C GLY A 46 7.57 2.69 3.86
N ARG A 47 8.27 1.94 2.99
CA ARG A 47 8.76 2.48 1.73
C ARG A 47 7.64 2.94 0.80
N ALA A 48 6.54 2.19 0.71
CA ALA A 48 5.39 2.59 -0.11
C ALA A 48 4.67 3.85 0.43
N VAL A 49 4.66 4.02 1.76
CA VAL A 49 4.16 5.22 2.43
C VAL A 49 5.08 6.42 2.18
N ASP A 50 6.39 6.26 2.36
CA ASP A 50 7.40 7.31 2.11
C ASP A 50 7.36 7.80 0.66
N ARG A 51 7.05 6.90 -0.28
CA ARG A 51 6.87 7.23 -1.70
C ARG A 51 5.51 7.85 -2.04
N GLY A 52 4.62 7.97 -1.05
CA GLY A 52 3.29 8.54 -1.21
C GLY A 52 2.32 7.66 -2.02
N TRP A 53 2.62 6.38 -2.20
CA TRP A 53 1.80 5.45 -2.98
C TRP A 53 0.68 4.82 -2.14
N VAL A 54 0.89 4.71 -0.83
CA VAL A 54 -0.04 4.05 0.09
C VAL A 54 -0.32 4.97 1.28
N ALA A 55 -1.59 5.03 1.69
CA ALA A 55 -2.01 5.63 2.94
C ALA A 55 -2.29 4.53 3.97
N LEU A 56 -1.97 4.80 5.24
CA LEU A 56 -2.27 3.93 6.37
C LEU A 56 -3.32 4.58 7.27
N ARG A 57 -4.18 3.76 7.86
CA ARG A 57 -5.06 4.18 8.95
C ARG A 57 -5.17 3.06 9.98
N ASP A 58 -5.26 3.44 11.24
CA ASP A 58 -5.59 2.50 12.31
C ASP A 58 -7.11 2.53 12.53
N VAL A 59 -7.75 1.36 12.49
CA VAL A 59 -9.19 1.17 12.73
C VAL A 59 -9.36 0.38 14.03
N GLY A 60 -10.25 0.84 14.91
CA GLY A 60 -10.52 0.22 16.20
C GLY A 60 -10.10 1.07 17.40
N ARG A 61 -10.37 0.57 18.61
CA ARG A 61 -10.12 1.27 19.89
C ARG A 61 -9.30 0.38 20.82
N GLY A 62 -8.34 0.97 21.54
CA GLY A 62 -7.52 0.25 22.52
C GLY A 62 -6.53 -0.73 21.88
N GLU A 63 -6.41 -1.93 22.45
CA GLU A 63 -5.48 -2.99 21.98
C GLU A 63 -5.93 -3.68 20.68
N ALA A 64 -7.20 -3.51 20.30
CA ALA A 64 -7.78 -4.07 19.06
C ALA A 64 -7.62 -3.13 17.85
N LYS A 65 -6.51 -2.38 17.76
CA LYS A 65 -6.22 -1.55 16.59
C LYS A 65 -5.71 -2.42 15.46
N GLU A 66 -6.46 -2.48 14.37
CA GLU A 66 -6.03 -3.11 13.13
C GLU A 66 -5.59 -2.03 12.15
N ARG A 67 -4.43 -2.23 11.53
CA ARG A 67 -3.88 -1.29 10.55
C ARG A 67 -4.37 -1.65 9.16
N TYR A 68 -4.92 -0.67 8.46
CA TYR A 68 -5.42 -0.79 7.09
C TYR A 68 -4.55 0.03 6.15
N ALA A 69 -4.48 -0.40 4.89
CA ALA A 69 -3.79 0.28 3.81
C ALA A 69 -4.72 0.49 2.62
N ALA A 70 -4.54 1.61 1.93
CA ALA A 70 -5.22 1.90 0.68
C ALA A 70 -4.28 2.63 -0.29
N LEU A 71 -4.52 2.48 -1.59
CA LEU A 71 -3.80 3.23 -2.62
C LEU A 71 -4.18 4.70 -2.59
N THR A 72 -3.19 5.58 -2.56
CA THR A 72 -3.38 7.00 -2.90
C THR A 72 -3.65 7.15 -4.41
N ASP A 73 -4.01 8.36 -4.85
CA ASP A 73 -4.16 8.64 -6.29
C ASP A 73 -2.85 8.38 -7.06
N GLN A 74 -1.71 8.75 -6.47
CA GLN A 74 -0.38 8.47 -7.04
C GLN A 74 -0.11 6.96 -7.12
N GLY A 75 -0.44 6.22 -6.06
CA GLY A 75 -0.34 4.76 -6.05
C GLY A 75 -1.23 4.09 -7.09
N ARG A 76 -2.43 4.63 -7.36
CA ARG A 76 -3.32 4.13 -8.43
C ARG A 76 -2.78 4.39 -9.82
N VAL A 77 -2.16 5.54 -10.06
CA VAL A 77 -1.50 5.82 -11.35
C VAL A 77 -0.33 4.86 -11.56
N LEU A 78 0.46 4.62 -10.51
CA LEU A 78 1.55 3.65 -10.54
C LEU A 78 1.07 2.22 -10.83
N ALA A 79 0.06 1.75 -10.10
CA ALA A 79 -0.48 0.41 -10.27
C ALA A 79 -1.07 0.20 -11.67
N ARG A 80 -1.78 1.21 -12.20
CA ARG A 80 -2.32 1.17 -13.57
C ARG A 80 -1.25 1.12 -14.65
N ARG A 81 -0.12 1.83 -14.47
CA ARG A 81 1.01 1.79 -15.41
C ARG A 81 1.72 0.44 -15.43
N THR A 82 1.64 -0.31 -14.34
CA THR A 82 2.29 -1.63 -14.20
C THR A 82 1.43 -2.76 -14.79
N LEU A 83 0.15 -2.49 -15.07
CA LEU A 83 -0.81 -3.41 -15.71
C LEU A 83 -0.80 -3.37 -17.25
N ARG A 84 -0.05 -2.43 -17.85
CA ARG A 84 0.14 -2.31 -19.30
C ARG A 84 1.50 -2.86 -19.69
#